data_AF-A0A193GL69-F1
#
_entry.id   AF-A0A193GL69-F1
#
_cell.length_a   1.000
_cell.length_b   1.000
_cell.length_c   1.000
_cell.angle_alpha   90.00
_cell.angle_beta   90.00
_cell.angle_gamma   90.00
#
_symmetry.space_group_name_H-M   'P 1'
#
loop_
_entity.id
_entity.type
_entity.pdbx_description
1 polymer ?
#
loop_
_entity_poly.entity_id
_entity_poly.type
_entity_poly.pdbx_seq_one_letter_code
_entity_poly.pdbx_strand_id
1 'polypeptide(L)'
;MEHTTFGLAAVIVCKLYVDWLRATAELEEIKVEQGGSYMVKTPNGYEQPHQAFYVARDLRKELLTYLPECCLTIPSFANVRSKLGGGGQLDLPFAALVDHASADRKSYSNG
;
A
#
# COMPACT_ATOMS: atom_id res chain seq x y z
N MET A 1 9.90 -20.21 6.82
CA MET A 1 10.72 -19.06 6.36
C MET A 1 10.06 -18.34 5.18
N GLU A 2 9.43 -19.08 4.24
CA GLU A 2 8.71 -18.48 3.10
C GLU A 2 7.52 -17.59 3.52
N HIS A 3 6.70 -18.01 4.50
CA HIS A 3 5.57 -17.20 5.01
C HIS A 3 6.02 -15.88 5.68
N THR A 4 7.16 -15.87 6.36
CA THR A 4 7.69 -14.67 7.06
C THR A 4 8.20 -13.62 6.07
N THR A 5 8.86 -14.06 5.00
CA THR A 5 9.41 -13.18 3.96
C THR A 5 8.30 -12.54 3.15
N PHE A 6 7.23 -13.30 2.88
CA PHE A 6 6.04 -12.80 2.22
C PHE A 6 5.25 -11.79 3.05
N GLY A 7 5.00 -12.09 4.34
CA GLY A 7 4.33 -11.16 5.24
C GLY A 7 5.07 -9.83 5.37
N LEU A 8 6.41 -9.87 5.37
CA LEU A 8 7.25 -8.68 5.38
C LEU A 8 7.07 -7.81 4.13
N ALA A 9 7.07 -8.42 2.94
CA ALA A 9 6.90 -7.71 1.67
C ALA A 9 5.52 -7.00 1.59
N ALA A 10 4.46 -7.70 1.99
CA ALA A 10 3.13 -7.10 2.04
C ALA A 10 3.03 -5.95 3.07
N VAL A 11 3.64 -6.10 4.24
CA VAL A 11 3.69 -5.04 5.26
C VAL A 11 4.43 -3.81 4.74
N ILE A 12 5.53 -4.00 4.00
CA ILE A 12 6.30 -2.90 3.38
C ILE A 12 5.41 -2.14 2.38
N VAL A 13 4.70 -2.84 1.49
CA VAL A 13 3.80 -2.21 0.51
C VAL A 13 2.66 -1.47 1.20
N CYS A 14 2.03 -2.06 2.21
CA CYS A 14 0.95 -1.40 2.96
C CYS A 14 1.44 -0.12 3.65
N LYS A 15 2.63 -0.14 4.26
CA LYS A 15 3.23 1.06 4.88
C LYS A 15 3.54 2.13 3.85
N LEU A 16 4.23 1.78 2.76
CA LEU A 16 4.53 2.69 1.66
C LEU A 16 3.27 3.34 1.08
N TYR A 17 2.18 2.57 0.94
CA TYR A 17 0.91 3.10 0.47
C TYR A 17 0.28 4.11 1.45
N VAL A 18 0.26 3.80 2.75
CA VAL A 18 -0.26 4.72 3.77
C VAL A 18 0.57 6.00 3.86
N ASP A 19 1.90 5.88 3.81
CA ASP A 19 2.79 7.04 3.86
C ASP A 19 2.66 7.89 2.60
N TRP A 20 2.47 7.26 1.43
CA TRP A 20 2.15 7.98 0.20
C TRP A 20 0.83 8.75 0.31
N LEU A 21 -0.24 8.14 0.85
CA LEU A 21 -1.52 8.83 1.07
C LEU A 21 -1.37 10.05 1.97
N ARG A 22 -0.61 9.93 3.06
CA ARG A 22 -0.32 11.05 3.97
C ARG A 22 0.44 12.18 3.26
N ALA A 23 1.50 11.84 2.53
CA ALA A 23 2.27 12.82 1.78
C ALA A 23 1.43 13.52 0.69
N THR A 24 0.48 12.82 0.07
CA THR A 24 -0.44 13.44 -0.89
C THR A 24 -1.47 14.35 -0.22
N ALA A 25 -1.93 14.02 0.99
CA ALA A 25 -2.82 14.89 1.75
C ALA A 25 -2.11 16.19 2.15
N GLU A 26 -0.88 16.09 2.65
CA GLU A 26 -0.04 17.26 2.98
C GLU A 26 0.22 18.14 1.74
N LEU A 27 0.52 17.53 0.59
CA LEU A 27 0.70 18.27 -0.66
C LEU A 27 -0.58 19.00 -1.09
N GLU A 28 -1.76 18.43 -0.84
CA GLU A 28 -3.03 19.07 -1.15
C GLU A 28 -3.32 20.25 -0.21
N GLU A 29 -3.00 20.13 1.08
CA GLU A 29 -3.07 21.23 2.04
C GLU A 29 -2.20 22.41 1.59
N ILE A 30 -0.95 22.14 1.20
CA ILE A 30 -0.03 23.15 0.67
C ILE A 30 -0.59 23.80 -0.61
N LYS A 31 -1.20 23.01 -1.49
CA LYS A 31 -1.84 23.56 -2.70
C LYS A 31 -2.98 24.49 -2.35
N VAL A 32 -3.80 24.18 -1.35
CA VAL A 32 -4.86 25.07 -0.88
C VAL A 32 -4.28 26.38 -0.34
N GLU A 33 -3.23 26.31 0.47
CA GLU A 33 -2.56 27.49 1.04
C GLU A 33 -1.90 28.38 -0.02
N GLN A 34 -1.38 27.79 -1.10
CA GLN A 34 -0.69 28.50 -2.20
C GLN A 34 -1.60 28.81 -3.40
N GLY A 35 -2.92 28.84 -3.20
CA GLY A 35 -3.87 29.27 -4.24
C GLY A 35 -4.02 28.29 -5.41
N GLY A 36 -3.88 27.00 -5.14
CA GLY A 36 -4.02 25.89 -6.09
C GLY A 36 -2.71 25.39 -6.71
N SER A 37 -1.58 26.05 -6.41
CA SER A 37 -0.26 25.66 -6.91
C SER A 37 0.58 25.01 -5.83
N TYR A 38 1.49 24.11 -6.20
CA TYR A 38 2.52 23.59 -5.31
C TYR A 38 3.88 24.29 -5.56
N MET A 39 3.90 25.34 -6.37
CA MET A 39 5.11 26.09 -6.72
C MET A 39 5.35 27.22 -5.72
N VAL A 40 6.50 27.18 -5.06
CA VAL A 40 6.93 28.14 -4.05
C VAL A 40 7.96 29.09 -4.66
N LYS A 41 7.81 30.38 -4.37
CA LYS A 41 8.83 31.38 -4.71
C LYS A 41 9.94 31.36 -3.68
N THR A 42 11.16 31.11 -4.13
CA THR A 42 12.36 31.27 -3.32
C THR A 42 12.63 32.76 -3.03
N PRO A 43 13.37 33.11 -1.97
CA PRO A 43 13.78 34.48 -1.71
C PRO A 43 14.55 35.13 -2.88
N ASN A 44 15.17 34.31 -3.73
CA ASN A 44 15.91 34.73 -4.92
C ASN A 44 15.02 34.94 -6.16
N GLY A 45 13.70 34.82 -6.03
CA GLY A 45 12.74 35.06 -7.11
C GLY A 45 12.50 33.88 -8.06
N TYR A 46 13.20 32.76 -7.88
CA TYR A 46 12.97 31.54 -8.67
C TYR A 46 11.78 30.75 -8.11
N GLU A 47 10.99 30.17 -9.00
CA GLU A 47 9.90 29.25 -8.65
C GLU A 47 10.40 27.81 -8.64
N GLN A 48 10.09 27.10 -7.56
CA GLN A 48 10.41 25.68 -7.42
C GLN A 48 9.24 24.93 -6.78
N PRO A 49 9.05 23.64 -7.09
CA PRO A 49 8.08 22.81 -6.39
C PRO A 49 8.35 22.76 -4.88
N HIS A 50 7.28 22.74 -4.08
CA HIS A 50 7.38 22.52 -2.64
C HIS A 50 8.05 21.18 -2.34
N GLN A 51 8.78 21.08 -1.24
CA GLN A 51 9.51 19.84 -0.88
C GLN A 51 8.58 18.63 -0.74
N ALA A 52 7.37 18.84 -0.22
CA ALA A 52 6.31 17.82 -0.15
C ALA A 52 5.99 17.16 -1.51
N PHE A 53 6.15 17.89 -2.62
CA PHE A 53 5.98 17.32 -3.96
C PHE A 53 7.00 16.20 -4.24
N TYR A 54 8.27 16.42 -3.87
CA TYR A 54 9.32 15.43 -4.08
C TYR A 54 9.11 14.20 -3.20
N VAL A 55 8.69 14.40 -1.94
CA VAL A 55 8.35 13.29 -1.03
C VAL A 55 7.23 12.43 -1.59
N ALA A 56 6.10 13.03 -1.99
CA ALA A 56 4.97 12.30 -2.56
C ALA A 56 5.34 11.60 -3.88
N ARG A 57 6.18 12.24 -4.72
CA ARG A 57 6.68 11.66 -5.97
C ARG A 57 7.55 10.44 -5.73
N ASP A 58 8.47 10.51 -4.76
CA ASP A 58 9.46 9.47 -4.54
C ASP A 58 8.82 8.26 -3.83
N LEU A 59 7.92 8.49 -2.86
CA LEU A 59 7.08 7.43 -2.28
C LEU A 59 6.23 6.69 -3.34
N ARG A 60 5.68 7.44 -4.31
CA ARG A 60 4.94 6.82 -5.43
C ARG A 60 5.84 5.94 -6.28
N LYS A 61 7.06 6.38 -6.59
CA LYS A 61 8.02 5.60 -7.38
C LYS A 61 8.44 4.33 -6.66
N GLU A 62 8.73 4.44 -5.37
CA GLU A 62 9.07 3.28 -4.55
C GLU A 62 7.90 2.29 -4.50
N LEU A 63 6.68 2.76 -4.26
CA LEU A 63 5.48 1.91 -4.28
C LEU A 63 5.33 1.18 -5.61
N LEU A 64 5.49 1.87 -6.75
CA LEU A 64 5.40 1.26 -8.08
C LEU A 64 6.55 0.29 -8.39
N THR A 65 7.67 0.40 -7.67
CA THR A 65 8.80 -0.52 -7.79
C THR A 65 8.57 -1.79 -6.98
N TYR A 66 8.10 -1.65 -5.73
CA TYR A 66 7.90 -2.79 -4.83
C TYR A 66 6.61 -3.55 -5.08
N LEU A 67 5.55 -2.89 -5.55
CA LEU A 67 4.24 -3.53 -5.76
C LEU A 67 4.30 -4.70 -6.75
N PRO A 68 4.91 -4.58 -7.95
CA PRO A 68 5.02 -5.71 -8.89
C PRO A 68 5.85 -6.87 -8.32
N GLU A 69 6.97 -6.59 -7.66
CA GLU A 69 7.83 -7.59 -7.01
C GLU A 69 7.07 -8.37 -5.93
N CYS A 70 6.24 -7.68 -5.15
CA CYS A 70 5.36 -8.32 -4.17
C CYS A 70 4.28 -9.19 -4.84
N CYS A 71 3.74 -8.75 -5.97
CA CYS A 71 2.75 -9.54 -6.71
C CYS A 71 3.35 -10.79 -7.39
N LEU A 72 4.62 -10.76 -7.78
CA LEU A 72 5.34 -11.89 -8.37
C LEU A 72 5.80 -12.93 -7.34
N THR A 73 5.98 -12.50 -6.09
CA THR A 73 6.37 -13.37 -4.96
C THR A 73 5.18 -14.01 -4.25
N ILE A 74 3.93 -13.67 -4.60
CA ILE A 74 2.76 -14.43 -4.20
C ILE A 74 2.79 -15.74 -4.99
N PRO A 75 3.02 -16.92 -4.37
CA PRO A 75 2.77 -18.17 -5.07
C PRO A 75 1.32 -18.11 -5.53
N SER A 76 1.12 -18.12 -6.85
CA SER A 76 -0.18 -17.81 -7.44
C SER A 76 -1.25 -18.58 -6.68
N PHE A 77 -2.31 -17.89 -6.27
CA PHE A 77 -3.38 -18.52 -5.50
C PHE A 77 -3.89 -19.80 -6.20
N ALA A 78 -3.80 -19.83 -7.53
CA ALA A 78 -4.02 -20.99 -8.39
C ALA A 78 -3.05 -22.16 -8.17
N ASN A 79 -1.74 -21.93 -8.02
CA ASN A 79 -0.74 -22.97 -7.74
C ASN A 79 -0.84 -23.51 -6.30
N VAL A 80 -1.19 -22.66 -5.35
CA VAL A 80 -1.47 -23.11 -3.97
C VAL A 80 -2.72 -23.99 -3.98
N ARG A 81 -3.80 -23.53 -4.64
CA ARG A 81 -5.07 -24.25 -4.76
C ARG A 81 -4.98 -25.56 -5.56
N SER A 82 -4.12 -25.64 -6.58
CA SER A 82 -3.94 -26.87 -7.39
C SER A 82 -3.12 -27.94 -6.66
N LYS A 83 -2.17 -27.57 -5.80
CA LYS A 83 -1.44 -28.50 -4.93
C LYS A 83 -2.26 -29.01 -3.74
N LEU A 84 -3.47 -28.50 -3.54
CA LEU A 84 -4.35 -28.72 -2.37
C LEU A 84 -5.36 -29.86 -2.52
N GLY A 85 -5.11 -30.81 -3.44
CA GLY A 85 -6.03 -31.90 -3.81
C GLY A 85 -6.36 -32.96 -2.75
N GLY A 86 -6.61 -32.60 -1.47
CA GLY A 86 -7.08 -33.60 -0.49
C GLY A 86 -7.09 -33.28 1.00
N GLY A 87 -7.16 -32.01 1.46
CA GLY A 87 -7.50 -31.72 2.87
C GLY A 87 -6.39 -31.17 3.77
N GLY A 88 -5.32 -30.58 3.22
CA GLY A 88 -4.36 -29.80 4.02
C GLY A 88 -4.95 -28.44 4.44
N GLN A 89 -4.84 -28.09 5.72
CA GLN A 89 -5.20 -26.75 6.20
C GLN A 89 -4.29 -25.71 5.53
N LEU A 90 -4.90 -24.71 4.91
CA LEU A 90 -4.24 -23.60 4.23
C LEU A 90 -3.50 -22.74 5.26
N ASP A 91 -2.16 -22.76 5.26
CA ASP A 91 -1.35 -21.73 5.94
C ASP A 91 -1.24 -20.50 5.03
N LEU A 92 -2.39 -19.88 4.73
CA LEU A 92 -2.38 -18.62 3.98
C LEU A 92 -1.91 -17.51 4.91
N PRO A 93 -0.96 -16.67 4.48
CA PRO A 93 -0.41 -15.57 5.27
C PRO A 93 -1.45 -14.51 5.71
N PHE A 94 -2.67 -14.57 5.16
CA PHE A 94 -3.80 -13.72 5.55
C PHE A 94 -5.09 -14.49 5.84
N ALA A 95 -5.06 -15.82 5.97
CA ALA A 95 -6.27 -16.61 6.28
C ALA A 95 -6.97 -16.08 7.52
N ALA A 96 -6.21 -15.85 8.61
CA ALA A 96 -6.76 -15.31 9.85
C ALA A 96 -7.38 -13.91 9.68
N LEU A 97 -6.83 -13.08 8.79
CA LEU A 97 -7.37 -11.74 8.53
C LEU A 97 -8.64 -11.81 7.66
N VAL A 98 -8.67 -12.71 6.68
CA VAL A 98 -9.85 -12.96 5.84
C VAL A 98 -10.97 -13.58 6.67
N ASP A 99 -10.66 -14.53 7.55
CA ASP A 99 -11.61 -15.15 8.47
C ASP A 99 -12.17 -14.12 9.45
N HIS A 100 -11.33 -13.22 9.97
CA HIS A 100 -11.78 -12.09 10.81
C HIS A 100 -12.70 -11.14 10.03
N ALA A 101 -12.32 -10.73 8.82
CA ALA A 101 -13.13 -9.84 7.98
C ALA A 101 -14.47 -10.47 7.55
N SER A 102 -14.51 -11.79 7.35
CA SER A 102 -15.72 -12.52 6.97
C SER A 102 -16.61 -12.88 8.16
N ALA A 103 -16.05 -13.04 9.35
CA ALA A 103 -16.81 -13.13 10.60
C ALA A 103 -17.57 -11.82 10.88
N ASP A 104 -16.91 -10.68 10.71
CA ASP A 104 -17.50 -9.35 10.92
C ASP A 104 -18.67 -9.08 9.95
N ARG A 105 -18.51 -9.48 8.68
CA ARG A 105 -19.57 -9.38 7.65
C ARG A 105 -20.84 -10.17 8.00
N LYS A 106 -20.71 -11.32 8.69
CA LYS A 106 -21.84 -12.16 9.09
C LYS A 106 -22.68 -11.52 10.20
N SER A 107 -22.07 -10.66 11.01
CA SER A 107 -22.74 -9.96 12.10
C SER A 107 -23.71 -8.86 11.62
N TYR A 108 -23.52 -8.33 10.41
CA TYR A 108 -24.39 -7.30 9.81
C TYR A 108 -25.51 -7.86 8.91
N SER A 109 -25.52 -9.17 8.66
CA SER A 109 -26.51 -9.83 7.78
C SER A 109 -27.69 -10.44 8.54
N ASN A 110 -27.69 -10.39 9.88
CA ASN A 110 -28.74 -10.93 10.75
C ASN A 110 -29.58 -9.82 11.44
N GLY A 111 -29.64 -8.63 10.84
CA GLY A 111 -30.50 -7.51 11.26
C GLY A 111 -31.63 -7.27 10.28
#